data_AF-A0A151RUT7-F1
#
_entry.id   AF-A0A151RUT7-F1
#
_cell.length_a   1.000
_cell.length_b   1.000
_cell.length_c   1.000
_cell.angle_alpha   90.00
_cell.angle_beta   90.00
_cell.angle_gamma   90.00
#
_symmetry.space_group_name_H-M   'P 1'
#
loop_
_entity.id
_entity.type
_entity.pdbx_description
1 polymer ?
#
loop_
_entity_poly.entity_id
_entity_poly.type
_entity_poly.pdbx_seq_one_letter_code
_entity_poly.pdbx_strand_id
1 'polypeptide(L)'
;MSDMGKLFAEWRAAISAEAAATGRKPLLLTAAVYFAVDYFVSETTSLRYPVGSMNDNLDWVNVMSYDLKGPWSNRTGPPAGLFDPKSNGSVGFGLRSWIQGGVSPNKVVMGLPLYGRTWQLRDPNVHGIGAPVVGPGPGLDGAMALFQVLEFNNQTGASIVYDKETASVYSYSGSYWVGYDDSVTVAVKVGFAQALSLRGYFFWAAGLDTDDWKISTQALNSWMFCINANGGVN
;
A
#
# COMPACT_ATOMS: atom_id res chain seq x y z
N MET A 1 22.99 -0.36 -1.48
CA MET A 1 22.57 0.61 -0.45
C MET A 1 23.30 0.36 0.89
N SER A 2 24.63 0.30 0.89
CA SER A 2 25.44 -0.04 2.09
C SER A 2 25.39 1.04 3.18
N ASP A 3 25.40 2.31 2.78
CA ASP A 3 25.43 3.42 3.76
C ASP A 3 24.11 3.57 4.51
N MET A 4 22.98 3.20 3.89
CA MET A 4 21.70 3.11 4.59
C MET A 4 21.72 2.04 5.69
N GLY A 5 22.42 0.92 5.45
CA GLY A 5 22.60 -0.13 6.47
C GLY A 5 23.46 0.33 7.65
N LYS A 6 24.47 1.19 7.40
CA LYS A 6 25.27 1.81 8.47
C LYS A 6 24.44 2.79 9.30
N LEU A 7 23.65 3.63 8.64
CA LEU A 7 22.76 4.58 9.31
C LEU A 7 21.79 3.89 10.28
N PHE A 8 21.19 2.76 9.88
CA PHE A 8 20.31 2.00 10.76
C PHE A 8 21.04 1.44 11.99
N ALA A 9 22.27 0.95 11.80
CA ALA A 9 23.09 0.44 12.91
C ALA A 9 23.47 1.56 13.88
N GLU A 10 23.88 2.72 13.37
CA GLU A 10 24.23 3.89 14.18
C GLU A 10 23.02 4.40 14.99
N TRP A 11 21.85 4.51 14.37
CA TRP A 11 20.62 4.91 15.06
C TRP A 11 20.18 3.91 16.12
N ARG A 12 20.25 2.61 15.83
CA ARG A 12 19.93 1.59 16.85
C ARG A 12 20.89 1.65 18.03
N ALA A 13 22.19 1.81 17.79
CA ALA A 13 23.18 1.97 18.84
C ALA A 13 22.93 3.20 19.71
N ALA A 14 22.59 4.34 19.10
CA ALA A 14 22.23 5.56 19.81
C ALA A 14 20.96 5.40 20.67
N ILE A 15 19.92 4.74 20.14
CA ILE A 15 18.70 4.43 20.90
C ILE A 15 19.00 3.53 22.09
N SER A 16 19.83 2.50 21.91
CA SER A 16 20.24 1.61 23.00
C SER A 16 21.05 2.34 24.08
N ALA A 17 21.94 3.25 23.67
CA ALA A 17 22.74 4.06 24.59
C ALA A 17 21.87 5.02 25.40
N GLU A 18 20.90 5.70 24.77
CA GLU A 18 19.96 6.60 25.47
C GLU A 18 19.12 5.82 26.48
N ALA A 19 18.55 4.68 26.09
CA ALA A 19 17.74 3.85 26.98
C ALA A 19 18.54 3.37 28.21
N ALA A 20 19.80 2.98 28.02
CA ALA A 20 20.69 2.59 29.11
C ALA A 20 21.04 3.77 30.04
N ALA A 21 21.23 4.97 29.48
CA ALA A 21 21.58 6.16 30.26
C ALA A 21 20.39 6.74 31.04
N THR A 22 19.17 6.67 30.50
CA THR A 22 17.98 7.28 31.11
C THR A 22 17.09 6.30 31.87
N GLY A 23 17.30 4.99 31.69
CA GLY A 23 16.43 3.94 32.22
C GLY A 23 15.05 3.88 31.56
N ARG A 24 14.84 4.62 30.47
CA ARG A 24 13.58 4.60 29.70
C ARG A 24 13.55 3.40 28.75
N LYS A 25 12.35 3.04 28.30
CA LYS A 25 12.21 2.06 27.22
C LYS A 25 12.83 2.63 25.93
N PRO A 26 13.56 1.81 25.15
CA PRO A 26 14.15 2.25 23.90
C PRO A 26 13.05 2.71 22.92
N LEU A 27 13.35 3.78 22.18
CA LEU A 27 12.50 4.25 21.09
C LEU A 27 12.36 3.18 20.01
N LEU A 28 11.21 3.19 19.33
CA LEU A 28 11.00 2.38 18.14
C LEU A 28 11.69 3.04 16.94
N LEU A 29 12.33 2.22 16.11
CA LEU A 29 12.96 2.62 14.87
C LEU A 29 12.34 1.85 13.71
N THR A 30 11.71 2.58 12.80
CA THR A 30 11.00 2.02 11.65
C THR A 30 11.38 2.78 10.39
N ALA A 31 11.08 2.21 9.21
CA ALA A 31 11.32 2.87 7.93
C ALA A 31 10.15 2.67 6.99
N ALA A 32 9.77 3.73 6.25
CA ALA A 32 8.95 3.59 5.05
C ALA A 32 9.84 3.14 3.89
N VAL A 33 9.44 2.08 3.20
CA VAL A 33 10.25 1.46 2.14
C VAL A 33 9.44 1.28 0.86
N TYR A 34 10.14 1.15 -0.26
CA TYR A 34 9.54 0.91 -1.57
C TYR A 34 8.67 -0.37 -1.57
N PHE A 35 7.73 -0.46 -2.52
CA PHE A 35 6.80 -1.60 -2.58
C PHE A 35 7.51 -2.95 -2.72
N ALA A 36 8.69 -2.96 -3.34
CA ALA A 36 9.54 -4.13 -3.53
C ALA A 36 10.93 -3.93 -2.89
N VAL A 37 11.62 -5.03 -2.60
CA VAL A 37 12.96 -5.03 -1.97
C VAL A 37 14.08 -4.56 -2.89
N ASP A 38 13.83 -4.60 -4.19
CA ASP A 38 14.70 -4.06 -5.21
C ASP A 38 14.08 -2.77 -5.74
N TYR A 39 14.81 -1.67 -5.58
CA TYR A 39 14.43 -0.39 -6.13
C TYR A 39 14.89 -0.31 -7.59
N PHE A 40 13.95 -0.32 -8.52
CA PHE A 40 14.23 -0.31 -9.95
C PHE A 40 14.58 1.12 -10.41
N VAL A 41 15.85 1.35 -10.74
CA VAL A 41 16.34 2.62 -11.29
C VAL A 41 16.11 2.66 -12.80
N SER A 42 16.25 1.50 -13.45
CA SER A 42 15.94 1.27 -14.87
C SER A 42 15.54 -0.19 -15.09
N GLU A 43 15.23 -0.56 -16.33
CA GLU A 43 14.93 -1.96 -16.70
C GLU A 43 16.08 -2.94 -16.40
N THR A 44 17.33 -2.45 -16.38
CA THR A 44 18.53 -3.29 -16.19
C THR A 44 19.24 -3.04 -14.87
N THR A 45 18.85 -2.01 -14.12
CA THR A 45 19.56 -1.57 -12.92
C THR A 45 18.61 -1.47 -11.75
N SER A 46 18.88 -2.26 -10.71
CA SER A 46 18.19 -2.18 -9.43
C SER A 46 19.16 -1.95 -8.27
N LEU A 47 18.66 -1.30 -7.22
CA LEU A 47 19.34 -1.16 -5.96
C LEU A 47 18.61 -1.97 -4.89
N ARG A 48 19.33 -2.92 -4.29
CA ARG A 48 18.81 -3.76 -3.22
C ARG A 48 18.90 -3.05 -1.86
N TYR A 49 17.82 -3.12 -1.09
CA TYR A 49 17.81 -2.72 0.32
C TYR A 49 18.74 -3.62 1.17
N PRO A 50 19.41 -3.10 2.23
CA PRO A 50 20.34 -3.83 3.07
C PRO A 50 19.60 -4.71 4.10
N VAL A 51 18.93 -5.75 3.61
CA VAL A 51 18.01 -6.61 4.38
C VAL A 51 18.59 -7.12 5.70
N GLY A 52 19.86 -7.55 5.72
CA GLY A 52 20.52 -8.01 6.96
C GLY A 52 20.52 -6.92 8.04
N SER A 53 21.05 -5.73 7.73
CA SER A 53 21.03 -4.60 8.66
C SER A 53 19.61 -4.18 9.05
N MET A 54 18.65 -4.25 8.12
CA MET A 54 17.24 -3.94 8.43
C MET A 54 16.65 -4.91 9.45
N ASN A 55 16.91 -6.21 9.30
CA ASN A 55 16.49 -7.22 10.28
C ASN A 55 17.18 -7.03 11.64
N ASP A 56 18.43 -6.60 11.68
CA ASP A 56 19.15 -6.41 12.94
C ASP A 56 18.71 -5.13 13.67
N ASN A 57 18.39 -4.07 12.92
CA ASN A 57 18.30 -2.73 13.50
C ASN A 57 16.90 -2.12 13.50
N LEU A 58 16.01 -2.47 12.57
CA LEU A 58 14.65 -1.91 12.53
C LEU A 58 13.67 -2.76 13.33
N ASP A 59 12.72 -2.14 14.02
CA ASP A 59 11.62 -2.86 14.67
C ASP A 59 10.67 -3.45 13.61
N TRP A 60 10.36 -2.67 12.58
CA TRP A 60 9.66 -3.12 11.37
C TRP A 60 9.83 -2.12 10.22
N VAL A 61 9.34 -2.50 9.04
CA VAL A 61 9.27 -1.68 7.84
C VAL A 61 7.82 -1.48 7.39
N ASN A 62 7.50 -0.27 6.98
CA ASN A 62 6.23 0.13 6.39
C ASN A 62 6.38 0.10 4.86
N VAL A 63 5.94 -0.99 4.23
CA VAL A 63 6.05 -1.17 2.77
C VAL A 63 4.97 -0.32 2.08
N MET A 64 5.38 0.68 1.31
CA MET A 64 4.47 1.57 0.57
C MET A 64 3.90 0.84 -0.66
N SER A 65 3.01 -0.11 -0.43
CA SER A 65 2.36 -0.97 -1.44
C SER A 65 1.19 -0.27 -2.15
N TYR A 66 1.44 0.93 -2.65
CA TYR A 66 0.52 1.78 -3.39
C TYR A 66 1.29 2.66 -4.37
N ASP A 67 0.58 3.46 -5.17
CA ASP A 67 1.16 4.22 -6.28
C ASP A 67 1.87 3.35 -7.32
N LEU A 68 1.37 2.12 -7.50
CA LEU A 68 1.83 1.19 -8.54
C LEU A 68 1.30 1.61 -9.92
N LYS A 69 0.16 2.31 -9.92
CA LYS A 69 -0.43 2.97 -11.09
C LYS A 69 -0.96 4.34 -10.70
N GLY A 70 -0.76 5.34 -11.56
CA GLY A 70 -1.21 6.70 -11.32
C GLY A 70 -1.27 7.55 -12.59
N PRO A 71 -1.59 8.84 -12.48
CA PRO A 71 -1.80 9.76 -13.61
C PRO A 71 -0.56 9.95 -14.51
N TRP A 72 0.64 9.57 -14.04
CA TRP A 72 1.85 9.48 -14.87
C TRP A 72 1.81 8.33 -15.91
N SER A 73 0.85 7.41 -15.81
CA SER A 73 0.62 6.36 -16.79
C SER A 73 -0.33 6.80 -17.90
N ASN A 74 -0.04 6.39 -19.14
CA ASN A 74 -0.90 6.62 -20.31
C ASN A 74 -2.15 5.71 -20.40
N ARG A 75 -2.37 4.88 -19.37
CA ARG A 75 -3.49 3.94 -19.27
C ARG A 75 -3.96 3.84 -17.83
N THR A 76 -5.26 3.64 -17.63
CA THR A 76 -5.85 3.38 -16.31
C THR A 76 -5.33 2.08 -15.70
N GLY A 77 -5.45 1.95 -14.39
CA GLY A 77 -5.19 0.70 -13.68
C GLY A 77 -5.17 0.91 -12.17
N PRO A 78 -5.11 -0.18 -11.40
CA PRO A 78 -5.28 -0.12 -9.96
C PRO A 78 -4.05 0.47 -9.26
N PRO A 79 -4.20 1.56 -8.48
CA PRO A 79 -3.06 2.19 -7.81
C PRO A 79 -2.38 1.30 -6.77
N ALA A 80 -3.14 0.35 -6.22
CA ALA A 80 -2.66 -0.64 -5.27
C ALA A 80 -3.28 -2.01 -5.61
N GLY A 81 -3.24 -2.45 -6.87
CA GLY A 81 -3.76 -3.78 -7.23
C GLY A 81 -3.07 -4.88 -6.41
N LEU A 82 -3.85 -5.80 -5.81
CA LEU A 82 -3.28 -6.91 -5.05
C LEU A 82 -2.50 -7.84 -5.96
N PHE A 83 -3.01 -8.07 -7.16
CA PHE A 83 -2.39 -8.86 -8.21
C PHE A 83 -2.30 -8.05 -9.50
N ASP A 84 -1.36 -8.44 -10.36
CA ASP A 84 -1.28 -7.98 -11.74
C ASP A 84 -0.84 -9.18 -12.60
N PRO A 85 -1.70 -9.74 -13.45
CA PRO A 85 -1.33 -10.87 -14.30
C PRO A 85 -0.37 -10.49 -15.42
N LYS A 86 -0.15 -9.19 -15.68
CA LYS A 86 0.65 -8.67 -16.81
C LYS A 86 2.01 -8.14 -16.38
N SER A 87 2.25 -7.93 -15.09
CA SER A 87 3.50 -7.36 -14.59
C SER A 87 3.78 -7.70 -13.12
N ASN A 88 4.95 -7.32 -12.63
CA ASN A 88 5.31 -7.41 -11.22
C ASN A 88 4.86 -6.19 -10.39
N GLY A 89 4.12 -5.24 -10.98
CA GLY A 89 3.64 -4.01 -10.35
C GLY A 89 2.40 -4.22 -9.46
N SER A 90 2.45 -5.18 -8.53
CA SER A 90 1.34 -5.48 -7.60
C SER A 90 1.78 -5.51 -6.14
N VAL A 91 0.84 -5.27 -5.23
CA VAL A 91 1.05 -5.39 -3.77
C VAL A 91 1.56 -6.78 -3.42
N GLY A 92 0.92 -7.83 -3.98
CA GLY A 92 1.24 -9.21 -3.69
C GLY A 92 2.66 -9.59 -4.11
N PHE A 93 3.12 -9.13 -5.27
CA PHE A 93 4.51 -9.29 -5.69
C PHE A 93 5.47 -8.57 -4.74
N GLY A 94 5.20 -7.29 -4.46
CA GLY A 94 6.05 -6.44 -3.63
C GLY A 94 6.31 -7.04 -2.24
N LEU A 95 5.24 -7.43 -1.53
CA LEU A 95 5.33 -8.03 -0.20
C LEU A 95 6.10 -9.36 -0.23
N ARG A 96 5.86 -10.21 -1.24
CA ARG A 96 6.61 -11.47 -1.41
C ARG A 96 8.08 -11.22 -1.70
N SER A 97 8.41 -10.17 -2.47
CA SER A 97 9.81 -9.82 -2.75
C SER A 97 10.57 -9.45 -1.47
N TRP A 98 9.94 -8.75 -0.53
CA TRP A 98 10.54 -8.43 0.77
C TRP A 98 10.85 -9.67 1.59
N ILE A 99 9.90 -10.61 1.65
CA ILE A 99 10.07 -11.89 2.36
C ILE A 99 11.13 -12.77 1.69
N GLN A 100 11.04 -12.97 0.38
CA GLN A 100 12.02 -13.73 -0.41
C GLN A 100 13.41 -13.07 -0.36
N GLY A 101 13.44 -11.75 -0.22
CA GLY A 101 14.62 -10.96 0.01
C GLY A 101 15.28 -11.19 1.37
N GLY A 102 14.61 -11.86 2.30
CA GLY A 102 15.13 -12.24 3.62
C GLY A 102 14.67 -11.36 4.78
N VAL A 103 13.75 -10.40 4.57
CA VAL A 103 13.17 -9.67 5.71
C VAL A 103 12.22 -10.60 6.46
N SER A 104 12.33 -10.66 7.77
CA SER A 104 11.43 -11.46 8.60
C SER A 104 9.98 -11.01 8.40
N PRO A 105 9.02 -11.90 8.08
CA PRO A 105 7.62 -11.52 7.83
C PRO A 105 6.99 -10.71 8.97
N ASN A 106 7.32 -11.04 10.22
CA ASN A 106 6.87 -10.33 11.42
C ASN A 106 7.46 -8.91 11.61
N LYS A 107 8.32 -8.47 10.69
CA LYS A 107 8.83 -7.09 10.57
C LYS A 107 8.30 -6.36 9.35
N VAL A 108 7.44 -6.97 8.54
CA VAL A 108 6.85 -6.33 7.36
C VAL A 108 5.44 -5.85 7.68
N VAL A 109 5.15 -4.57 7.40
CA VAL A 109 3.83 -3.95 7.56
C VAL A 109 3.36 -3.47 6.18
N MET A 110 2.22 -3.97 5.72
CA MET A 110 1.64 -3.64 4.40
C MET A 110 0.99 -2.24 4.39
N GLY A 111 1.30 -1.41 3.42
CA GLY A 111 0.68 -0.10 3.24
C GLY A 111 -0.64 -0.17 2.46
N LEU A 112 -1.65 0.52 2.98
CA LEU A 112 -2.97 0.67 2.37
C LEU A 112 -3.25 2.15 2.10
N PRO A 113 -3.59 2.55 0.85
CA PRO A 113 -3.92 3.93 0.55
C PRO A 113 -5.38 4.23 0.97
N LEU A 114 -5.58 5.36 1.64
CA LEU A 114 -6.90 5.95 1.88
C LEU A 114 -7.18 7.06 0.87
N TYR A 115 -6.78 6.86 -0.38
CA TYR A 115 -6.98 7.78 -1.47
C TYR A 115 -7.11 7.00 -2.78
N GLY A 116 -7.67 7.66 -3.79
CA GLY A 116 -7.72 7.15 -5.16
C GLY A 116 -6.78 7.91 -6.08
N ARG A 117 -6.36 7.26 -7.16
CA ARG A 117 -5.75 7.93 -8.32
C ARG A 117 -6.80 8.08 -9.41
N THR A 118 -6.75 9.21 -10.11
CA THR A 118 -7.80 9.60 -11.06
C THR A 118 -7.21 9.89 -12.44
N TRP A 119 -8.00 9.60 -13.46
CA TRP A 119 -7.65 9.81 -14.87
C TRP A 119 -8.82 10.43 -15.62
N GLN A 120 -8.48 11.16 -16.68
CA GLN A 120 -9.40 11.49 -17.75
C GLN A 120 -9.24 10.49 -18.90
N LEU A 121 -10.26 9.68 -19.12
CA LEU A 121 -10.38 8.74 -20.24
C LEU A 121 -10.35 9.49 -21.57
N ARG A 122 -9.71 8.88 -22.57
CA ARG A 122 -9.74 9.36 -23.95
C ARG A 122 -11.10 9.15 -24.59
N ASP A 123 -11.74 8.02 -24.30
CA ASP A 123 -13.09 7.66 -24.74
C ASP A 123 -13.88 7.15 -23.52
N PRO A 124 -14.97 7.82 -23.12
CA PRO A 124 -15.85 7.39 -22.04
C PRO A 124 -16.39 5.96 -22.18
N ASN A 125 -16.51 5.45 -23.42
CA ASN A 125 -16.99 4.09 -23.67
C ASN A 125 -15.91 3.02 -23.46
N VAL A 126 -14.65 3.43 -23.30
CA VAL A 126 -13.52 2.56 -22.99
C VAL A 126 -13.05 2.88 -21.58
N HIS A 127 -13.67 2.24 -20.59
CA HIS A 127 -13.53 2.57 -19.17
C HIS A 127 -13.02 1.41 -18.29
N GLY A 128 -12.55 0.32 -18.91
CA GLY A 128 -11.92 -0.80 -18.20
C GLY A 128 -10.51 -0.48 -17.70
N ILE A 129 -9.91 -1.41 -16.95
CA ILE A 129 -8.48 -1.37 -16.63
C ILE A 129 -7.66 -1.41 -17.92
N GLY A 130 -6.68 -0.52 -18.04
CA GLY A 130 -5.85 -0.38 -19.24
C GLY A 130 -6.44 0.54 -20.31
N ALA A 131 -7.56 1.20 -20.04
CA ALA A 131 -8.16 2.19 -20.95
C ALA A 131 -7.19 3.34 -21.25
N PRO A 132 -7.11 3.84 -22.50
CA PRO A 132 -6.29 5.00 -22.84
C PRO A 132 -6.79 6.28 -22.17
N VAL A 133 -5.85 7.11 -21.72
CA VAL A 133 -6.14 8.37 -21.00
C VAL A 133 -5.56 9.57 -21.75
N VAL A 134 -6.00 10.76 -21.38
CA VAL A 134 -5.49 12.06 -21.90
C VAL A 134 -4.85 12.91 -20.81
N GLY A 135 -4.96 12.52 -19.54
CA GLY A 135 -4.36 13.24 -18.43
C GLY A 135 -4.89 12.80 -17.05
N PRO A 136 -4.50 13.51 -15.99
CA PRO A 136 -5.08 13.33 -14.66
C PRO A 136 -6.59 13.61 -14.67
N GLY A 137 -7.31 12.92 -13.80
CA GLY A 137 -8.74 13.13 -13.57
C GLY A 137 -9.01 14.19 -12.50
N PRO A 138 -10.21 14.17 -11.90
CA PRO A 138 -10.58 15.10 -10.83
C PRO A 138 -9.68 14.99 -9.59
N GLY A 139 -9.66 16.04 -8.78
CA GLY A 139 -8.83 16.13 -7.58
C GLY A 139 -7.50 16.85 -7.81
N LEU A 140 -6.61 16.80 -6.82
CA LEU A 140 -5.32 17.46 -6.87
C LEU A 140 -4.31 16.54 -7.57
N ASP A 141 -3.80 16.97 -8.72
CA ASP A 141 -2.79 16.24 -9.51
C ASP A 141 -3.13 14.76 -9.75
N GLY A 142 -4.40 14.49 -10.06
CA GLY A 142 -4.89 13.14 -10.32
C GLY A 142 -5.02 12.27 -9.07
N ALA A 143 -5.29 12.87 -7.90
CA ALA A 143 -5.56 12.18 -6.65
C ALA A 143 -6.74 12.80 -5.89
N MET A 144 -7.52 11.93 -5.24
CA MET A 144 -8.61 12.30 -4.33
C MET A 144 -8.47 11.52 -3.04
N ALA A 145 -8.66 12.18 -1.89
CA ALA A 145 -8.85 11.48 -0.61
C ALA A 145 -10.03 10.51 -0.72
N LEU A 146 -10.06 9.42 0.06
CA LEU A 146 -11.13 8.44 -0.05
C LEU A 146 -12.52 9.07 0.16
N PHE A 147 -12.68 9.95 1.15
CA PHE A 147 -13.95 10.65 1.34
C PHE A 147 -14.38 11.45 0.10
N GLN A 148 -13.43 12.06 -0.63
CA GLN A 148 -13.70 12.77 -1.90
C GLN A 148 -14.07 11.80 -3.02
N VAL A 149 -13.46 10.61 -3.08
CA VAL A 149 -13.84 9.56 -4.04
C VAL A 149 -15.30 9.13 -3.80
N LEU A 150 -15.68 8.91 -2.55
CA LEU A 150 -17.04 8.51 -2.19
C LEU A 150 -18.05 9.62 -2.49
N GLU A 151 -17.70 10.87 -2.20
CA GLU A 151 -18.52 12.04 -2.53
C GLU A 151 -18.68 12.19 -4.06
N PHE A 152 -17.58 12.10 -4.82
CA PHE A 152 -17.60 12.14 -6.29
C PHE A 152 -18.50 11.04 -6.86
N ASN A 153 -18.39 9.81 -6.37
CA ASN A 153 -19.21 8.70 -6.83
C ASN A 153 -20.70 8.95 -6.59
N ASN A 154 -21.04 9.47 -5.40
CA ASN A 154 -22.41 9.79 -5.04
C ASN A 154 -22.99 10.95 -5.88
N GLN A 155 -22.24 12.04 -6.04
CA GLN A 155 -22.69 13.22 -6.79
C GLN A 155 -22.86 12.96 -8.28
N THR A 156 -22.02 12.10 -8.86
CA THR A 156 -22.02 11.83 -10.31
C THR A 156 -22.76 10.57 -10.73
N GLY A 157 -23.28 9.80 -9.76
CA GLY A 157 -23.86 8.48 -10.03
C GLY A 157 -22.87 7.51 -10.67
N ALA A 158 -21.60 7.57 -10.25
CA ALA A 158 -20.53 6.79 -10.87
C ALA A 158 -20.80 5.28 -10.79
N SER A 159 -20.47 4.57 -11.87
CA SER A 159 -20.50 3.11 -11.88
C SER A 159 -19.27 2.58 -11.16
N ILE A 160 -19.47 1.70 -10.17
CA ILE A 160 -18.41 1.08 -9.37
C ILE A 160 -18.20 -0.36 -9.85
N VAL A 161 -16.95 -0.73 -10.11
CA VAL A 161 -16.56 -2.03 -10.64
C VAL A 161 -15.47 -2.65 -9.77
N TYR A 162 -15.76 -3.84 -9.25
CA TYR A 162 -14.75 -4.70 -8.63
C TYR A 162 -14.09 -5.56 -9.72
N ASP A 163 -12.78 -5.41 -9.87
CA ASP A 163 -11.99 -6.23 -10.79
C ASP A 163 -11.40 -7.43 -10.05
N LYS A 164 -11.81 -8.63 -10.48
CA LYS A 164 -11.38 -9.89 -9.84
C LYS A 164 -9.93 -10.24 -10.12
N GLU A 165 -9.40 -9.89 -11.29
CA GLU A 165 -8.03 -10.28 -11.69
C GLU A 165 -6.98 -9.55 -10.85
N THR A 166 -7.22 -8.28 -10.55
CA THR A 166 -6.32 -7.45 -9.74
C THR A 166 -6.74 -7.33 -8.27
N ALA A 167 -7.92 -7.87 -7.93
CA ALA A 167 -8.60 -7.73 -6.64
C ALA A 167 -8.60 -6.27 -6.16
N SER A 168 -9.11 -5.39 -7.02
CA SER A 168 -9.15 -3.94 -6.82
C SER A 168 -10.51 -3.38 -7.21
N VAL A 169 -10.78 -2.12 -6.85
CA VAL A 169 -12.00 -1.42 -7.23
C VAL A 169 -11.65 -0.16 -8.02
N TYR A 170 -12.50 0.15 -8.99
CA TYR A 170 -12.51 1.45 -9.64
C TYR A 170 -13.93 1.94 -9.85
N SER A 171 -14.08 3.25 -10.01
CA SER A 171 -15.32 3.88 -10.44
C SER A 171 -15.09 4.71 -11.68
N TYR A 172 -16.17 4.94 -12.44
CA TYR A 172 -16.13 5.84 -13.59
C TYR A 172 -17.46 6.59 -13.77
N SER A 173 -17.36 7.82 -14.26
CA SER A 173 -18.50 8.65 -14.66
C SER A 173 -18.08 9.60 -15.78
N GLY A 174 -18.79 9.56 -16.91
CA GLY A 174 -18.38 10.25 -18.13
C GLY A 174 -16.95 9.90 -18.53
N SER A 175 -16.11 10.91 -18.71
CA SER A 175 -14.69 10.73 -19.04
C SER A 175 -13.78 10.53 -17.82
N TYR A 176 -14.30 10.40 -16.60
CA TYR A 176 -13.47 10.29 -15.40
C TYR A 176 -13.43 8.86 -14.87
N TRP A 177 -12.24 8.44 -14.45
CA TRP A 177 -11.96 7.12 -13.91
C TRP A 177 -11.16 7.25 -12.62
N VAL A 178 -11.54 6.51 -11.58
CA VAL A 178 -10.92 6.58 -10.26
C VAL A 178 -10.62 5.17 -9.76
N GLY A 179 -9.35 4.85 -9.52
CA GLY A 179 -8.95 3.60 -8.88
C GLY A 179 -8.65 3.85 -7.41
N TYR A 180 -9.20 3.03 -6.51
CA TYR A 180 -9.09 3.20 -5.06
C TYR A 180 -9.26 1.87 -4.33
N ASP A 181 -9.28 1.90 -3.01
CA ASP A 181 -9.62 0.76 -2.16
C ASP A 181 -10.93 1.00 -1.42
N ASP A 182 -11.81 0.00 -1.41
CA ASP A 182 -13.06 0.00 -0.65
C ASP A 182 -13.03 -1.03 0.48
N SER A 183 -14.15 -1.18 1.17
CA SER A 183 -14.27 -2.12 2.29
C SER A 183 -13.97 -3.57 1.88
N VAL A 184 -14.31 -3.97 0.65
CA VAL A 184 -14.09 -5.33 0.16
C VAL A 184 -12.62 -5.55 -0.17
N THR A 185 -12.01 -4.65 -0.94
CA THR A 185 -10.60 -4.81 -1.35
C THR A 185 -9.66 -4.72 -0.15
N VAL A 186 -9.95 -3.85 0.82
CA VAL A 186 -9.19 -3.77 2.08
C VAL A 186 -9.30 -5.06 2.89
N ALA A 187 -10.49 -5.65 3.01
CA ALA A 187 -10.65 -6.92 3.72
C ALA A 187 -9.83 -8.05 3.05
N VAL A 188 -9.85 -8.12 1.71
CA VAL A 188 -9.06 -9.10 0.94
C VAL A 188 -7.56 -8.91 1.16
N LYS A 189 -7.07 -7.66 1.11
CA LYS A 189 -5.64 -7.35 1.33
C LYS A 189 -5.19 -7.64 2.75
N VAL A 190 -6.03 -7.33 3.75
CA VAL A 190 -5.78 -7.67 5.15
C VAL A 190 -5.66 -9.19 5.32
N GLY A 191 -6.58 -9.97 4.77
CA GLY A 191 -6.48 -11.44 4.79
C GLY A 191 -5.21 -11.95 4.10
N PHE A 192 -4.80 -11.32 3.00
CA PHE A 192 -3.54 -11.65 2.32
C PHE A 192 -2.30 -11.36 3.18
N ALA A 193 -2.26 -10.22 3.87
CA ALA A 193 -1.18 -9.89 4.80
C ALA A 193 -1.09 -10.91 5.95
N GLN A 194 -2.22 -11.39 6.47
CA GLN A 194 -2.23 -12.44 7.49
C GLN A 194 -1.76 -13.79 6.95
N ALA A 195 -2.16 -14.15 5.72
CA ALA A 195 -1.71 -15.37 5.06
C ALA A 195 -0.18 -15.38 4.82
N LEU A 196 0.45 -14.20 4.68
CA LEU A 196 1.90 -14.05 4.61
C LEU A 196 2.58 -13.93 5.99
N SER A 197 1.83 -14.06 7.10
CA SER A 197 2.31 -13.87 8.47
C SER A 197 3.01 -12.52 8.68
N LEU A 198 2.49 -11.48 8.01
CA LEU A 198 3.00 -10.13 8.18
C LEU A 198 2.72 -9.59 9.58
N ARG A 199 3.50 -8.61 10.02
CA ARG A 199 3.29 -7.93 11.30
C ARG A 199 1.92 -7.25 11.40
N GLY A 200 1.45 -6.71 10.27
CA GLY A 200 0.27 -5.85 10.24
C GLY A 200 0.15 -5.09 8.94
N TYR A 201 -0.63 -4.02 8.99
CA TYR A 201 -0.79 -3.04 7.93
C TYR A 201 -0.75 -1.62 8.51
N PHE A 202 -0.55 -0.61 7.65
CA PHE A 202 -0.68 0.80 7.99
C PHE A 202 -1.48 1.52 6.90
N PHE A 203 -2.10 2.65 7.25
CA PHE A 203 -2.83 3.49 6.30
C PHE A 203 -2.07 4.77 5.94
N TRP A 204 -2.10 5.13 4.65
CA TRP A 204 -1.65 6.43 4.15
C TRP A 204 -2.82 7.21 3.53
N ALA A 205 -3.30 8.29 4.12
CA ALA A 205 -3.10 8.69 5.51
C ALA A 205 -4.44 8.72 6.24
N ALA A 206 -4.42 8.54 7.56
CA ALA A 206 -5.62 8.35 8.38
C ALA A 206 -6.71 9.41 8.14
N GLY A 207 -6.33 10.69 7.98
CA GLY A 207 -7.26 11.80 7.72
C GLY A 207 -7.88 11.83 6.31
N LEU A 208 -7.63 10.82 5.48
CA LEU A 208 -8.22 10.69 4.15
C LEU A 208 -9.37 9.67 4.13
N ASP A 209 -9.62 8.94 5.23
CA ASP A 209 -10.81 8.11 5.41
C ASP A 209 -12.08 8.98 5.55
N THR A 210 -13.24 8.33 5.72
CA THR A 210 -14.47 9.01 6.13
C THR A 210 -14.45 9.40 7.62
N ASP A 211 -15.31 10.34 8.02
CA ASP A 211 -15.41 10.82 9.41
C ASP A 211 -15.73 9.69 10.43
N ASP A 212 -16.35 8.60 9.97
CA ASP A 212 -16.66 7.40 10.75
C ASP A 212 -15.60 6.29 10.65
N TRP A 213 -14.44 6.56 10.05
CA TRP A 213 -13.32 5.62 9.91
C TRP A 213 -13.71 4.33 9.19
N LYS A 214 -14.53 4.43 8.15
CA LYS A 214 -15.19 3.27 7.52
C LYS A 214 -14.19 2.20 7.07
N ILE A 215 -13.14 2.60 6.36
CA ILE A 215 -12.14 1.64 5.84
C ILE A 215 -11.21 1.17 6.94
N SER A 216 -10.80 2.08 7.84
CA SER A 216 -9.95 1.75 8.96
C SER A 216 -10.60 0.73 9.90
N THR A 217 -11.90 0.89 10.19
CA THR A 217 -12.72 -0.03 10.98
C THR A 217 -12.88 -1.38 10.28
N GLN A 218 -13.15 -1.38 8.97
CA GLN A 218 -13.24 -2.62 8.19
C GLN A 218 -11.93 -3.42 8.24
N ALA A 219 -10.78 -2.75 8.10
CA ALA A 219 -9.49 -3.42 8.19
C ALA A 219 -9.25 -4.05 9.56
N LEU A 220 -9.56 -3.32 10.64
CA LEU A 220 -9.45 -3.82 12.01
C LEU A 220 -10.31 -5.07 12.22
N ASN A 221 -11.58 -5.00 11.81
CA ASN A 221 -12.51 -6.13 11.93
C ASN A 221 -12.01 -7.36 11.16
N SER A 222 -11.49 -7.14 9.94
CA SER A 222 -10.94 -8.21 9.10
C SER A 222 -9.72 -8.85 9.75
N TRP A 223 -8.82 -8.03 10.33
CA TRP A 223 -7.62 -8.52 11.00
C TRP A 223 -7.96 -9.34 12.25
N MET A 224 -8.88 -8.86 13.09
CA MET A 224 -9.28 -9.56 14.31
C MET A 224 -10.03 -10.86 14.04
N PHE A 225 -10.87 -10.90 12.99
CA PHE A 225 -11.62 -12.10 12.63
C PHE A 225 -10.71 -13.29 12.34
N CYS A 226 -9.64 -13.08 11.56
CA CYS A 226 -8.71 -14.14 11.21
C CYS A 226 -7.80 -14.58 12.38
N ILE A 227 -7.52 -13.71 13.36
CA ILE A 227 -6.81 -14.11 14.59
C ILE A 227 -7.68 -15.08 15.39
N ASN A 228 -8.96 -14.75 15.56
CA ASN A 228 -9.90 -15.58 16.31
C ASN A 228 -10.19 -16.92 15.62
N ALA A 229 -10.24 -16.95 14.29
CA ALA A 229 -10.44 -18.17 13.51
C ALA A 229 -9.25 -19.16 13.58
N ASN A 230 -8.03 -18.66 13.83
CA ASN A 230 -6.80 -19.47 13.91
C ASN A 230 -6.39 -19.83 15.35
N GLY A 231 -7.25 -19.60 16.35
CA GLY A 231 -7.02 -20.04 17.72
C GLY A 231 -5.95 -19.25 18.49
N GLY A 232 -5.75 -17.96 18.18
CA GLY A 232 -4.83 -17.10 18.92
C GLY A 232 -5.22 -16.94 20.39
N VAL A 233 -4.43 -17.54 21.28
CA VAL A 233 -4.49 -17.35 22.74
C VAL A 233 -3.94 -15.94 23.05
N ASN A 234 -4.66 -15.19 23.87
CA ASN A 234 -4.22 -13.91 24.45
C ASN A 234 -2.88 -14.01 25.16
#